data_AF-A0A955K4E9-F1
#
_entry.id   AF-A0A955K4E9-F1
#
_cell.length_a   1.000
_cell.length_b   1.000
_cell.length_c   1.000
_cell.angle_alpha   90.00
_cell.angle_beta   90.00
_cell.angle_gamma   90.00
#
_symmetry.space_group_name_H-M   'P 1'
#
loop_
_entity.id
_entity.type
_entity.pdbx_description
1 polymer ?
#
loop_
_entity_poly.entity_id
_entity_poly.type
_entity_poly.pdbx_seq_one_letter_code
_entity_poly.pdbx_strand_id
1 'polypeptide(L)'
;MPIQFQSFVVLGIVLLLARFVKRGSDTLQKFFIPSSLVAGIGGLILGPQILNTIPAEITNIWATLPKHLITVVFAGLFLGKIIPSRKEIWKQGAPMLAFGNVLAWGQYVVGI
;
A
#
# COMPACT_ATOMS: atom_id res chain seq x y z
N MET A 1 -0.09 -22.10 -17.90
CA MET A 1 0.97 -21.43 -17.11
C MET A 1 0.66 -21.61 -15.62
N PRO A 2 1.65 -21.66 -14.73
CA PRO A 2 1.40 -21.69 -13.29
C PRO A 2 0.56 -20.48 -12.86
N ILE A 3 -0.44 -20.69 -12.02
CA ILE A 3 -1.34 -19.62 -11.53
C ILE A 3 -0.58 -18.47 -10.85
N GLN A 4 0.54 -18.80 -10.20
CA GLN A 4 1.47 -17.84 -9.60
C GLN A 4 2.00 -16.85 -10.65
N PHE A 5 2.52 -17.36 -11.76
CA PHE A 5 3.05 -16.54 -12.84
C PHE A 5 1.97 -15.65 -13.45
N GLN A 6 0.79 -16.22 -13.73
CA GLN A 6 -0.36 -15.45 -14.23
C GLN A 6 -0.74 -14.31 -13.27
N SER A 7 -0.72 -14.57 -11.96
CA SER A 7 -1.06 -13.57 -10.96
C SER A 7 -0.11 -12.38 -10.97
N PHE A 8 1.21 -12.61 -11.12
CA PHE A 8 2.18 -11.53 -11.26
C PHE A 8 2.04 -10.78 -12.58
N VAL A 9 1.74 -11.47 -13.68
CA VAL A 9 1.49 -10.85 -14.98
C VAL A 9 0.27 -9.94 -14.93
N VAL A 10 -0.86 -10.42 -14.41
CA VAL A 10 -2.08 -9.60 -14.29
C VAL A 10 -1.84 -8.40 -13.38
N LEU A 11 -1.17 -8.59 -12.23
CA LEU A 11 -0.81 -7.48 -11.34
C LEU A 11 0.05 -6.43 -12.05
N GLY A 12 1.04 -6.88 -12.82
CA GLY A 12 1.90 -6.01 -13.64
C GLY A 12 1.10 -5.23 -14.69
N ILE A 13 0.17 -5.88 -15.38
CA ILE A 13 -0.72 -5.23 -16.37
C ILE A 13 -1.58 -4.17 -15.69
N VAL A 14 -2.23 -4.48 -14.56
CA VAL A 14 -3.05 -3.52 -13.82
C VAL A 14 -2.23 -2.30 -13.37
N LEU A 15 -1.01 -2.52 -12.88
CA LEU A 15 -0.09 -1.43 -12.50
C LEU A 15 0.35 -0.57 -13.69
N LEU A 16 0.65 -1.20 -14.83
CA LEU A 16 1.02 -0.48 -16.06
C LEU A 16 -0.14 0.35 -16.58
N LEU A 17 -1.34 -0.21 -16.64
CA LEU A 17 -2.56 0.52 -17.02
C LEU A 17 -2.81 1.71 -16.10
N ALA A 18 -2.71 1.50 -14.78
CA ALA A 18 -2.82 2.58 -13.79
C ALA A 18 -1.78 3.69 -14.00
N ARG A 19 -0.55 3.33 -14.39
CA ARG A 19 0.50 4.30 -14.73
C ARG A 19 0.15 5.09 -16.00
N PHE A 20 -0.39 4.45 -17.03
CA PHE A 20 -0.85 5.15 -18.24
C PHE A 20 -2.02 6.09 -17.96
N VAL A 21 -3.00 5.64 -17.16
CA VAL A 21 -4.14 6.46 -16.72
C VAL A 21 -3.64 7.69 -15.96
N LYS A 22 -2.73 7.51 -14.99
CA LYS A 22 -2.13 8.64 -14.26
C LYS A 22 -1.41 9.61 -15.20
N ARG A 23 -0.63 9.09 -16.17
CA ARG A 23 0.13 9.94 -17.11
C ARG A 23 -0.79 10.77 -18.02
N GLY A 24 -1.96 10.24 -18.38
CA GLY A 24 -2.95 10.95 -19.21
C GLY A 24 -3.87 11.89 -18.44
N SER A 25 -3.78 11.96 -17.11
CA SER A 25 -4.70 12.74 -16.27
C SER A 25 -3.98 13.80 -15.46
N ASP A 26 -4.24 15.07 -15.78
CA ASP A 26 -3.72 16.21 -15.02
C ASP A 26 -4.27 16.25 -13.60
N THR A 27 -5.51 15.82 -13.38
CA THR A 27 -6.14 15.77 -12.06
C THR A 27 -5.42 14.80 -11.14
N LEU A 28 -5.16 13.57 -11.60
CA LEU A 28 -4.43 12.56 -10.81
C LEU A 28 -3.02 13.03 -10.44
N GLN A 29 -2.39 13.81 -11.33
CA GLN A 29 -1.07 14.40 -11.07
C GLN A 29 -1.14 15.56 -10.07
N LYS A 30 -2.12 16.46 -10.20
CA LYS A 30 -2.34 17.61 -9.29
C LYS A 30 -2.61 17.18 -7.85
N PHE A 31 -3.35 16.08 -7.66
CA PHE A 31 -3.63 15.51 -6.33
C PHE A 31 -2.54 14.56 -5.81
N PHE A 32 -1.40 14.43 -6.50
CA PHE A 32 -0.30 13.52 -6.14
C PHE A 32 -0.71 12.05 -5.94
N ILE A 33 -1.78 11.62 -6.61
CA ILE A 33 -2.31 10.26 -6.46
C ILE A 33 -1.28 9.26 -7.03
N PRO A 34 -0.80 8.27 -6.24
CA PRO A 34 0.18 7.30 -6.71
C PRO A 34 -0.47 6.25 -7.62
N SER A 35 0.28 5.74 -8.60
CA SER A 35 -0.23 4.71 -9.52
C SER A 35 -0.62 3.41 -8.81
N SER A 36 -0.01 3.11 -7.66
CA SER A 36 -0.38 1.95 -6.83
C SER A 36 -1.80 2.07 -6.26
N LEU A 37 -2.24 3.28 -5.89
CA LEU A 37 -3.61 3.52 -5.41
C LEU A 37 -4.61 3.38 -6.57
N VAL A 38 -4.29 3.96 -7.73
CA VAL A 38 -5.11 3.81 -8.95
C VAL A 38 -5.23 2.34 -9.36
N ALA A 39 -4.12 1.60 -9.32
CA ALA A 39 -4.11 0.16 -9.58
C ALA A 39 -4.92 -0.64 -8.56
N GLY A 40 -4.87 -0.28 -7.28
CA GLY A 40 -5.68 -0.90 -6.23
C GLY A 40 -7.17 -0.70 -6.46
N ILE A 41 -7.60 0.53 -6.76
CA ILE A 41 -9.00 0.84 -7.09
C ILE A 41 -9.43 0.08 -8.35
N GLY A 42 -8.62 0.13 -9.41
CA GLY A 42 -8.89 -0.62 -10.64
C GLY A 42 -8.96 -2.13 -10.41
N GLY A 43 -8.07 -2.68 -9.59
CA GLY A 43 -8.05 -4.08 -9.21
C GLY A 43 -9.27 -4.50 -8.39
N LEU A 44 -9.81 -3.63 -7.53
CA LEU A 44 -11.07 -3.88 -6.81
C LEU A 44 -12.27 -3.88 -7.76
N ILE A 45 -12.33 -2.93 -8.70
CA ILE A 45 -13.40 -2.87 -9.71
C ILE A 45 -13.36 -4.11 -10.60
N LEU A 46 -12.18 -4.49 -11.09
CA LEU A 46 -12.01 -5.65 -11.95
C LEU A 46 -12.03 -6.99 -11.19
N GLY A 47 -11.91 -6.94 -9.87
CA GLY A 47 -11.81 -8.10 -8.99
C GLY A 47 -13.15 -8.82 -8.77
N PRO A 48 -13.12 -9.94 -8.03
CA PRO A 48 -14.28 -10.80 -7.81
C PRO A 48 -15.41 -10.10 -7.03
N GLN A 49 -15.13 -9.01 -6.34
CA GLN A 49 -16.12 -8.28 -5.53
C GLN A 49 -17.08 -7.43 -6.37
N ILE A 50 -16.68 -7.00 -7.59
CA ILE A 50 -17.46 -6.07 -8.41
C ILE A 50 -17.73 -6.68 -9.80
N LEU A 51 -16.74 -6.69 -10.70
CA LEU A 51 -16.93 -7.16 -12.08
C LEU A 51 -16.60 -8.64 -12.31
N ASN A 52 -15.85 -9.26 -11.39
CA ASN A 52 -15.40 -10.66 -11.49
C ASN A 52 -14.65 -10.99 -12.79
N THR A 53 -13.99 -10.00 -13.39
CA THR A 53 -13.14 -10.16 -14.57
C THR A 53 -11.80 -10.82 -14.22
N ILE A 54 -11.26 -10.48 -13.04
CA ILE A 54 -10.06 -11.10 -12.47
C ILE A 54 -10.50 -12.18 -11.49
N PRO A 55 -10.18 -13.47 -11.76
CA PRO A 55 -10.59 -14.57 -10.91
C PRO A 55 -10.06 -14.48 -9.47
N ALA A 56 -10.82 -15.03 -8.52
CA ALA A 56 -10.47 -15.00 -7.10
C ALA A 56 -9.12 -15.71 -6.82
N GLU A 57 -8.78 -16.74 -7.59
CA GLU A 57 -7.51 -17.47 -7.48
C GLU A 57 -6.30 -16.55 -7.68
N ILE A 58 -6.42 -15.56 -8.59
CA ILE A 58 -5.38 -14.56 -8.84
C ILE A 58 -5.29 -13.58 -7.66
N THR A 59 -6.43 -13.03 -7.23
CA THR A 59 -6.45 -12.05 -6.14
C THR A 59 -6.05 -12.66 -4.79
N ASN A 60 -6.29 -13.96 -4.59
CA ASN A 60 -5.85 -14.68 -3.40
C ASN A 60 -4.32 -14.74 -3.29
N ILE A 61 -3.61 -14.87 -4.41
CA ILE A 61 -2.15 -14.78 -4.42
C ILE A 61 -1.72 -13.36 -4.06
N TRP A 62 -2.39 -12.33 -4.59
CA TRP A 62 -2.07 -10.94 -4.25
C TRP A 62 -2.24 -10.64 -2.77
N ALA A 63 -3.25 -11.21 -2.10
CA ALA A 63 -3.46 -11.05 -0.67
C ALA A 63 -2.27 -11.56 0.17
N THR A 64 -1.47 -12.50 -0.34
CA THR A 64 -0.25 -12.97 0.33
C THR A 64 0.96 -12.07 0.12
N LEU A 65 0.98 -11.25 -0.94
CA LEU A 65 2.15 -10.45 -1.31
C LEU A 65 2.56 -9.42 -0.26
N PRO A 66 1.63 -8.66 0.38
CA PRO A 66 1.99 -7.68 1.39
C PRO A 66 2.87 -8.26 2.50
N LYS A 67 2.56 -9.46 3.00
CA LYS A 67 3.34 -10.14 4.05
C LYS A 67 4.76 -10.49 3.61
N HIS A 68 4.95 -10.90 2.35
CA HIS A 68 6.28 -11.23 1.83
C HIS A 68 7.09 -9.95 1.56
N LEU A 69 6.46 -8.98 0.90
CA LEU A 69 7.10 -7.72 0.53
C LEU A 69 7.50 -6.89 1.76
N ILE A 70 6.66 -6.85 2.79
CA ILE A 70 6.95 -6.10 4.03
C ILE A 70 8.15 -6.68 4.78
N THR A 71 8.34 -8.00 4.73
CA THR A 71 9.52 -8.67 5.30
C THR A 71 10.80 -8.16 4.63
N VAL A 72 10.81 -8.06 3.29
CA VAL A 72 11.97 -7.56 2.53
C VAL A 72 12.24 -6.09 2.84
N VAL A 73 11.20 -5.25 2.90
CA VAL A 73 11.34 -3.82 3.22
C VAL A 73 11.90 -3.63 4.63
N PHE A 74 11.36 -4.31 5.65
CA PHE A 74 11.86 -4.20 7.03
C PHE A 74 13.25 -4.78 7.21
N ALA A 75 13.56 -5.90 6.54
CA ALA A 75 14.92 -6.44 6.54
C ALA A 75 15.92 -5.42 5.95
N GLY A 76 15.51 -4.69 4.92
CA GLY A 76 16.33 -3.65 4.29
C GLY A 76 16.40 -2.32 5.06
N LEU A 77 15.42 -1.99 5.90
CA LEU A 77 15.30 -0.67 6.54
C LEU A 77 16.50 -0.33 7.43
N PHE A 78 17.12 -1.34 8.04
CA PHE A 78 18.29 -1.18 8.92
C PHE A 78 19.62 -1.46 8.21
N LEU A 79 19.61 -1.87 6.93
CA LEU A 79 20.83 -2.06 6.16
C LEU A 79 21.45 -0.68 5.87
N GLY A 80 22.60 -0.40 6.49
CA GLY A 80 23.36 0.84 6.28
C GLY A 80 23.06 1.99 7.25
N LYS A 81 22.29 1.73 8.33
CA LYS A 81 22.08 2.69 9.43
C LYS A 81 22.50 2.05 10.75
N ILE A 82 23.14 2.85 11.62
CA ILE A 82 23.42 2.44 13.00
C ILE A 82 22.06 2.31 13.71
N ILE A 83 21.81 1.16 14.33
CA ILE A 83 20.58 0.94 15.09
C ILE A 83 20.60 1.89 16.29
N PRO A 84 19.64 2.84 16.39
CA PRO A 84 19.61 3.81 17.47
C PRO A 84 19.34 3.12 18.81
N SER A 85 19.82 3.73 19.90
CA SER A 85 19.55 3.21 21.24
C SER A 85 18.06 3.31 21.59
N ARG A 86 17.58 2.47 22.52
CA ARG A 86 16.18 2.49 23.00
C ARG A 86 15.76 3.89 23.46
N LYS A 87 16.67 4.64 24.07
CA LYS A 87 16.44 6.02 24.54
C LYS A 87 16.22 6.99 23.38
N GLU A 88 16.99 6.88 22.31
CA GLU A 88 16.83 7.72 21.11
C GLU A 88 15.54 7.38 20.36
N ILE A 89 15.21 6.09 20.24
CA ILE A 89 13.93 5.63 19.68
C ILE A 89 12.77 6.25 20.45
N TRP A 90 12.81 6.20 21.78
CA TRP A 90 11.77 6.80 22.62
C TRP A 90 11.71 8.32 22.46
N LYS A 91 12.85 9.00 22.52
CA LYS A 91 12.92 10.46 22.39
C LYS A 91 12.38 10.97 21.05
N GLN A 92 12.59 10.22 19.97
CA GLN A 92 12.14 10.60 18.62
C GLN A 92 10.71 10.11 18.31
N GLY A 93 10.37 8.87 18.68
CA GLY A 93 9.09 8.25 18.35
C GLY A 93 7.96 8.59 19.32
N ALA A 94 8.23 8.75 20.62
CA ALA A 94 7.18 8.99 21.60
C ALA A 94 6.39 10.29 21.37
N PRO A 95 7.00 11.43 20.97
CA PRO A 95 6.23 12.63 20.65
C PRO A 95 5.27 12.43 19.46
N MET A 96 5.71 11.71 18.42
CA MET A 96 4.83 11.37 17.28
C MET A 96 3.67 10.47 17.70
N LEU A 97 3.94 9.46 18.54
CA LEU A 97 2.89 8.57 19.08
C LEU A 97 1.91 9.31 19.98
N ALA A 98 2.40 10.17 20.86
CA ALA A 98 1.58 10.99 21.74
C ALA A 98 0.70 11.95 20.93
N PHE A 99 1.28 12.64 19.94
CA PHE A 99 0.54 13.53 19.05
C PHE A 99 -0.56 12.79 18.28
N GLY A 100 -0.22 11.63 17.68
CA GLY A 100 -1.20 10.79 16.99
C GLY A 100 -2.34 10.33 17.90
N ASN A 101 -2.03 9.93 19.13
CA ASN A 101 -3.05 9.57 20.12
C ASN A 101 -3.91 10.78 20.52
N VAL A 102 -3.31 11.93 20.81
CA VAL A 102 -4.06 13.14 21.16
C VAL A 102 -5.03 13.52 20.04
N LEU A 103 -4.61 13.46 18.78
CA LEU A 103 -5.49 13.72 17.64
C LEU A 103 -6.62 12.68 17.54
N ALA A 104 -6.29 11.39 17.64
CA ALA A 104 -7.30 10.33 17.55
C ALA A 104 -8.35 10.46 18.66
N TRP A 105 -7.92 10.65 19.91
CA TRP A 105 -8.81 10.82 21.06
C TRP A 105 -9.57 12.14 20.99
N GLY A 106 -8.93 13.22 20.51
CA GLY A 106 -9.58 14.50 20.27
C GLY A 106 -10.70 14.40 19.24
N GLN A 107 -10.51 13.61 18.17
CA GLN A 107 -11.57 13.32 17.21
C GLN A 107 -12.74 12.54 17.84
N TYR A 108 -12.49 11.60 18.75
CA TYR A 108 -13.57 10.90 19.47
C TYR A 108 -14.32 11.77 20.49
N VAL A 109 -13.64 12.73 21.13
CA VAL A 109 -14.23 13.59 22.16
C VAL A 109 -15.02 14.76 21.56
N VAL A 110 -14.58 15.31 20.44
CA VAL A 110 -15.15 16.55 19.84
C VAL A 110 -15.88 16.27 18.52
N GLY A 111 -15.54 15.18 17.83
CA GLY A 111 -16.08 14.81 16.51
C GLY A 111 -17.19 13.75 16.55
N ILE A 112 -17.70 13.42 17.75
CA ILE A 112 -19.02 12.84 17.98
C ILE A 112 -19.93 13.98 18.48
#